data_AF-A0A6B3FCN2-F1
#
_entry.id   AF-A0A6B3FCN2-F1
#
_cell.length_a   1.000
_cell.length_b   1.000
_cell.length_c   1.000
_cell.angle_alpha   90.00
_cell.angle_beta   90.00
_cell.angle_gamma   90.00
#
_symmetry.space_group_name_H-M   'P 1'
#
loop_
_entity.id
_entity.type
_entity.pdbx_description
1 polymer ?
#
loop_
_entity_poly.entity_id
_entity_poly.type
_entity_poly.pdbx_seq_one_letter_code
_entity_poly.pdbx_strand_id
1 'polypeptide(L)'
;QLGAVADVLGRGDIRDVLLFTTWQALASTALTLFLALPGAYVFARFAFPGKGVLRAVVTVPFVLPTVVVGSAFLAVLGRGGLLDELWGVRLDTTVWA
;
A
#
# COMPACT_ATOMS: atom_id res chain seq x y z
N GLN A 1 23.37 14.99 23.55
CA GLN A 1 22.71 14.38 22.37
C GLN A 1 21.28 13.93 22.67
N LEU A 2 20.99 13.28 23.81
CA LEU A 2 19.62 12.90 24.21
C LEU A 2 18.66 14.10 24.36
N GLY A 3 19.13 15.26 24.83
CA GLY A 3 18.30 16.47 24.95
C GLY A 3 17.78 17.01 23.62
N ALA A 4 18.59 16.96 22.55
CA ALA A 4 18.16 17.39 21.22
C ALA A 4 17.11 16.45 20.61
N VAL A 5 17.21 15.15 20.88
CA VAL A 5 16.20 14.16 20.47
C VAL A 5 14.91 14.36 21.23
N ALA A 6 14.98 14.65 22.54
CA ALA A 6 13.81 14.96 23.36
C ALA A 6 13.12 16.26 22.92
N ASP A 7 13.88 17.29 22.54
CA ASP A 7 13.32 18.53 22.00
C ASP A 7 12.62 18.32 20.65
N VAL A 8 13.18 17.49 19.77
CA VAL A 8 12.57 17.13 18.49
C VAL A 8 11.29 16.31 18.71
N LEU A 9 11.32 15.32 19.60
CA LEU A 9 10.14 14.53 19.98
C LEU A 9 9.12 15.35 20.79
N GLY A 10 9.51 16.49 21.35
CA GLY A 10 8.61 17.42 22.04
C GLY A 10 7.78 18.28 21.09
N ARG A 11 8.17 18.39 19.81
CA ARG A 11 7.43 19.16 18.80
C ARG A 11 6.12 18.45 18.44
N GLY A 12 5.00 19.16 18.55
CA GLY A 12 3.67 18.66 18.21
C GLY A 12 3.61 18.05 16.80
N ASP A 13 4.12 18.77 15.80
CA ASP A 13 4.14 18.35 14.40
C ASP A 13 4.81 16.98 14.19
N ILE A 14 5.88 16.70 14.92
CA ILE A 14 6.63 15.44 14.78
C ILE A 14 5.86 14.29 15.42
N ARG A 15 5.20 14.53 16.56
CA ARG A 15 4.34 13.52 17.18
C ARG A 15 3.16 13.18 16.28
N ASP A 16 2.56 14.16 15.65
CA ASP A 16 1.42 13.95 14.75
C ASP A 16 1.82 13.11 13.53
N VAL A 17 2.96 13.43 12.90
CA VAL A 17 3.49 12.65 11.77
C VAL A 17 3.86 11.22 12.21
N LEU A 18 4.49 11.06 13.38
CA LEU A 18 4.83 9.75 13.91
C LEU A 18 3.59 8.91 14.18
N LEU A 19 2.58 9.47 14.83
CA LEU A 19 1.32 8.79 15.12
C LEU A 19 0.57 8.43 13.84
N PHE A 20 0.47 9.36 12.90
CA PHE A 20 -0.17 9.12 11.60
C PHE A 20 0.52 7.97 10.85
N THR A 21 1.85 8.07 10.66
CA THR A 21 2.61 7.06 9.93
C THR A 21 2.55 5.69 10.61
N THR A 22 2.63 5.64 11.95
CA THR A 22 2.58 4.39 12.71
C THR A 22 1.20 3.74 12.64
N TRP A 23 0.14 4.50 12.90
CA TRP A 23 -1.24 4.02 12.81
C TRP A 23 -1.55 3.53 11.40
N GLN A 24 -1.16 4.30 10.40
CA GLN A 24 -1.31 3.97 8.99
C GLN A 24 -0.59 2.66 8.64
N ALA A 25 0.68 2.50 9.05
CA ALA A 25 1.45 1.31 8.78
C ALA A 25 0.82 0.06 9.44
N LEU A 26 0.28 0.21 10.65
CA LEU A 26 -0.46 -0.86 11.33
C LEU A 26 -1.74 -1.22 10.57
N ALA A 27 -2.52 -0.24 10.14
CA ALA A 27 -3.73 -0.46 9.35
C ALA A 27 -3.42 -1.18 8.03
N SER A 28 -2.39 -0.74 7.31
CA SER A 28 -1.95 -1.38 6.05
C SER A 28 -1.43 -2.80 6.28
N THR A 29 -0.71 -3.05 7.37
CA THR A 29 -0.23 -4.39 7.74
C THR A 29 -1.40 -5.31 8.06
N ALA A 30 -2.35 -4.85 8.86
CA ALA A 30 -3.54 -5.62 9.20
C ALA A 30 -4.36 -5.98 7.97
N LEU A 31 -4.60 -5.00 7.08
CA LEU A 31 -5.29 -5.23 5.81
C LEU A 31 -4.53 -6.20 4.91
N THR A 32 -3.21 -6.07 4.84
CA THR A 32 -2.35 -6.98 4.06
C THR A 32 -2.47 -8.40 4.60
N LEU A 33 -2.35 -8.62 5.91
CA LEU A 33 -2.49 -9.95 6.50
C LEU A 33 -3.90 -10.52 6.26
N PHE A 34 -4.93 -9.70 6.44
CA PHE A 34 -6.32 -10.09 6.23
C PHE A 34 -6.59 -10.58 4.80
N LEU A 35 -6.02 -9.91 3.79
CA LEU A 35 -6.21 -10.27 2.37
C LEU A 35 -5.23 -11.35 1.89
N ALA A 36 -3.95 -11.25 2.29
CA ALA A 36 -2.89 -12.10 1.79
C ALA A 36 -2.89 -13.49 2.44
N LEU A 37 -3.22 -13.63 3.74
CA LEU A 37 -3.22 -14.94 4.39
C LEU A 37 -4.23 -15.92 3.78
N PRO A 38 -5.50 -15.55 3.53
CA PRO A 38 -6.44 -16.42 2.82
C PRO A 38 -5.93 -16.78 1.42
N GLY A 39 -5.42 -15.78 0.68
CA GLY A 39 -4.87 -16.01 -0.66
C GLY A 39 -3.68 -16.97 -0.66
N ALA A 40 -2.75 -16.79 0.28
CA ALA A 40 -1.58 -17.66 0.46
C ALA A 40 -1.98 -19.07 0.88
N TYR A 41 -2.97 -19.22 1.76
CA TYR A 41 -3.51 -20.53 2.14
C TYR A 41 -4.07 -21.26 0.93
N VAL A 42 -4.90 -20.59 0.13
CA VAL A 42 -5.47 -21.18 -1.10
C VAL A 42 -4.36 -21.56 -2.07
N PHE A 43 -3.38 -20.67 -2.27
CA PHE A 43 -2.22 -20.94 -3.12
C PHE A 43 -1.38 -22.13 -2.65
N ALA A 44 -1.17 -22.28 -1.35
CA ALA A 44 -0.35 -23.34 -0.80
C ALA A 44 -1.07 -24.69 -0.84
N ARG A 45 -2.38 -24.71 -0.58
CA ARG A 45 -3.14 -25.94 -0.37
C ARG A 45 -3.81 -26.49 -1.61
N PHE A 46 -4.17 -25.64 -2.58
CA PHE A 46 -4.93 -26.06 -3.77
C PHE A 46 -4.10 -25.98 -5.05
N ALA A 47 -4.42 -26.88 -5.98
CA ALA A 47 -3.96 -26.85 -7.36
C ALA A 47 -5.16 -26.44 -8.22
N PHE A 48 -5.12 -25.24 -8.79
CA PHE A 48 -6.17 -24.71 -9.65
C PHE A 48 -5.57 -24.21 -10.98
N PRO A 49 -6.31 -24.33 -12.11
CA PRO A 49 -5.88 -23.76 -13.37
C PRO A 49 -5.78 -22.23 -13.24
N GLY A 50 -4.62 -21.66 -13.58
CA GLY A 50 -4.35 -20.21 -13.43
C GLY A 50 -3.40 -19.83 -12.29
N LYS A 51 -3.00 -20.79 -11.43
CA LYS A 51 -2.02 -20.57 -10.36
C LYS A 51 -0.70 -19.95 -10.84
N GLY A 52 -0.22 -20.34 -12.03
CA GLY A 52 1.00 -19.77 -12.64
C GLY A 52 0.84 -18.30 -13.03
N VAL A 53 -0.29 -17.92 -13.62
CA VAL A 53 -0.59 -16.53 -14.00
C VAL A 53 -0.68 -15.67 -12.75
N LEU A 54 -1.41 -16.11 -11.74
CA LEU A 54 -1.58 -15.34 -10.52
C LEU A 54 -0.24 -15.20 -9.75
N ARG A 55 0.61 -16.23 -9.78
CA ARG A 55 1.98 -16.13 -9.26
C ARG A 55 2.80 -15.09 -10.02
N ALA A 56 2.69 -15.05 -11.35
CA ALA A 56 3.38 -14.04 -12.15
C ALA A 56 2.90 -12.63 -11.79
N VAL A 57 1.58 -12.39 -11.74
CA VAL A 57 0.99 -11.09 -11.37
C VAL A 57 1.50 -10.60 -10.02
N VAL A 58 1.57 -11.47 -9.00
CA VAL A 58 2.07 -11.09 -7.67
C VAL A 58 3.56 -10.78 -7.68
N THR A 59 4.36 -11.45 -8.54
CA THR A 59 5.81 -11.23 -8.61
C THR A 59 6.20 -10.04 -9.48
N VAL A 60 5.39 -9.67 -10.48
CA VAL A 60 5.66 -8.60 -11.45
C VAL A 60 6.11 -7.29 -10.80
N PRO A 61 5.43 -6.74 -9.77
CA PRO A 61 5.84 -5.48 -9.16
C PRO A 61 7.26 -5.50 -8.56
N PHE A 62 7.75 -6.67 -8.15
CA PHE A 62 9.08 -6.82 -7.53
C PHE A 62 10.23 -6.82 -8.55
N VAL A 63 9.92 -7.07 -9.82
CA VAL A 63 10.92 -7.04 -10.91
C VAL A 63 10.84 -5.76 -11.74
N LEU A 64 9.78 -4.97 -11.57
CA LEU A 64 9.57 -3.74 -12.31
C LEU A 64 10.42 -2.59 -11.76
N PRO A 65 10.95 -1.70 -12.63
CA PRO A 65 11.54 -0.43 -12.19
C PRO A 65 10.53 0.42 -11.42
N THR A 66 11.00 1.18 -10.43
CA THR A 66 10.18 2.06 -9.60
C THR A 66 9.30 3.02 -10.42
N VAL A 67 9.83 3.53 -11.53
CA VAL A 67 9.11 4.45 -12.44
C VAL A 67 7.92 3.78 -13.11
N VAL A 68 8.05 2.50 -13.48
CA VAL A 68 6.98 1.73 -14.12
C VAL A 68 5.89 1.38 -13.12
N VAL A 69 6.28 1.04 -11.89
CA VAL A 69 5.31 0.85 -10.81
C VAL A 69 4.56 2.17 -10.55
N GLY A 70 5.27 3.30 -10.45
CA GLY A 70 4.65 4.61 -10.28
C GLY A 70 3.62 4.95 -11.37
N SER A 71 3.96 4.73 -12.65
CA SER A 71 3.02 4.98 -13.75
C SER A 71 1.81 4.03 -13.73
N ALA A 72 1.99 2.76 -13.36
CA ALA A 72 0.89 1.81 -13.19
C ALA A 72 -0.07 2.24 -12.06
N PHE A 73 0.46 2.71 -10.92
CA PHE A 73 -0.37 3.26 -9.85
C PHE A 73 -1.14 4.51 -10.30
N LEU A 74 -0.50 5.43 -11.03
CA LEU A 74 -1.20 6.61 -11.57
C LEU A 74 -2.30 6.25 -12.58
N ALA A 75 -2.08 5.24 -13.42
CA ALA A 75 -3.10 4.78 -14.37
C ALA A 75 -4.35 4.20 -13.68
N VAL A 76 -4.19 3.66 -12.48
CA VAL A 76 -5.30 3.05 -11.71
C VAL A 76 -5.92 4.05 -10.74
N LEU A 77 -5.09 4.74 -9.95
CA LEU A 77 -5.48 5.52 -8.77
C LEU A 77 -5.35 7.04 -8.97
N GLY A 78 -4.74 7.48 -10.08
CA GLY A 78 -4.63 8.89 -10.42
C GLY A 78 -5.96 9.50 -10.89
N ARG A 79 -5.98 10.83 -11.08
CA ARG A 79 -7.14 11.54 -11.62
C ARG A 79 -7.48 11.02 -13.02
N GLY A 80 -8.72 10.61 -13.25
CA GLY A 80 -9.16 9.96 -14.49
C GLY A 80 -8.58 8.56 -14.71
N GLY A 81 -8.02 7.92 -13.67
CA GLY A 81 -7.60 6.53 -13.71
C GLY A 81 -8.79 5.56 -13.58
N LEU A 82 -8.51 4.26 -13.71
CA LEU A 82 -9.56 3.22 -13.71
C LEU A 82 -10.48 3.26 -12.47
N LEU A 83 -9.97 3.59 -11.29
CA LEU A 83 -10.77 3.67 -10.06
C LEU A 83 -11.80 4.81 -10.11
N ASP A 84 -11.37 5.96 -10.64
CA ASP A 84 -12.20 7.16 -10.79
C ASP A 84 -13.24 6.95 -11.90
N GLU A 85 -12.82 6.39 -13.04
CA GLU A 85 -13.71 6.16 -14.19
C GLU A 85 -14.75 5.05 -13.94
N LEU A 86 -14.34 3.94 -13.33
CA LEU A 86 -15.25 2.81 -13.12
C LEU A 86 -16.15 3.02 -11.91
N TRP A 87 -15.59 3.52 -10.80
CA TRP A 87 -16.27 3.54 -9.49
C TRP A 87 -16.54 4.96 -8.95
N GLY A 88 -16.04 6.01 -9.61
CA GLY A 88 -16.19 7.40 -9.15
C GLY A 88 -15.47 7.70 -7.84
N VAL A 89 -14.56 6.81 -7.41
CA VAL A 89 -13.85 6.96 -6.12
C VAL A 89 -12.56 7.73 -6.35
N ARG A 90 -12.43 8.84 -5.62
CA ARG A 90 -11.29 9.76 -5.72
C ARG A 90 -10.42 9.71 -4.48
N LEU A 91 -9.22 9.14 -4.62
CA LEU A 91 -8.23 9.07 -3.54
C LEU A 91 -7.39 10.34 -3.44
N ASP A 92 -7.34 11.13 -4.51
CA ASP A 92 -6.62 12.41 -4.63
C ASP A 92 -7.23 13.55 -3.81
N THR A 93 -8.36 13.32 -3.12
CA THR A 93 -8.97 14.30 -2.20
C THR A 93 -8.89 13.86 -0.75
N THR A 94 -8.26 12.73 -0.46
CA THR A 94 -8.18 12.17 0.89
C THR A 94 -6.89 12.62 1.59
N VAL A 95 -6.71 12.22 2.85
CA VAL A 95 -5.48 12.49 3.64
C VAL A 95 -4.18 11.95 3.00
N TRP A 96 -4.28 11.27 1.86
CA TRP A 96 -3.20 10.64 1.11
C TRP A 96 -2.79 11.42 -0.13
N ALA A 97 -3.45 12.54 -0.41
CA ALA A 97 -3.18 13.42 -1.54
C ALA A 97 -2.12 14.49 -1.24
#